data_AF-A0A7W1IUL7-F1
#
_entry.id   AF-A0A7W1IUL7-F1
#
_cell.length_a   1.000
_cell.length_b   1.000
_cell.length_c   1.000
_cell.angle_alpha   90.00
_cell.angle_beta   90.00
_cell.angle_gamma   90.00
#
_symmetry.space_group_name_H-M   'P 1'
#
loop_
_entity.id
_entity.type
_entity.pdbx_description
1 polymer ?
#
loop_
_entity_poly.entity_id
_entity_poly.type
_entity_poly.pdbx_seq_one_letter_code
_entity_poly.pdbx_strand_id
1 'polypeptide(L)' 'AAALGTARRVIAVTGTRGLTRADLVANTAVPAIEVDPADGTVTLGGRVLAAEPVDEVRLSRRYLLS' A
#
# COMPACT_ATOMS: atom_id res chain seq x y z
N ALA A 1 -35.32 -2.58 -9.38
CA ALA A 1 -33.90 -2.41 -9.75
C ALA A 1 -33.69 -3.01 -11.14
N ALA A 2 -33.05 -2.29 -12.07
CA ALA A 2 -32.77 -2.82 -13.40
C ALA A 2 -31.80 -4.00 -13.30
N ALA A 3 -32.07 -5.09 -14.02
CA ALA A 3 -31.20 -6.26 -14.06
C ALA A 3 -29.87 -5.90 -14.75
N LEU A 4 -28.76 -6.03 -14.04
CA LEU A 4 -27.41 -5.61 -14.48
C LEU A 4 -26.78 -6.49 -15.59
N GLY A 5 -27.58 -7.30 -16.29
CA GLY A 5 -27.11 -8.13 -17.40
C GLY A 5 -26.03 -9.16 -17.05
N THR A 6 -25.89 -9.56 -15.78
CA THR A 6 -24.84 -10.47 -15.32
C THR A 6 -25.40 -11.64 -14.51
N ALA A 7 -24.80 -12.81 -14.67
CA ALA A 7 -25.08 -14.01 -13.86
C ALA A 7 -24.27 -14.03 -12.55
N ARG A 8 -23.36 -13.06 -12.34
CA ARG A 8 -22.54 -13.00 -11.12
C ARG A 8 -23.37 -12.49 -9.94
N ARG A 9 -23.06 -13.01 -8.75
CA ARG A 9 -23.59 -12.49 -7.50
C ARG A 9 -23.06 -11.07 -7.26
N VAL A 10 -23.95 -10.10 -7.13
CA VAL A 10 -23.64 -8.72 -6.79
C VAL A 10 -23.99 -8.49 -5.32
N ILE A 11 -23.04 -7.96 -4.55
CA ILE A 11 -23.21 -7.64 -3.13
C ILE A 11 -22.73 -6.21 -2.91
N ALA A 12 -23.48 -5.44 -2.12
CA ALA A 12 -23.06 -4.10 -1.72
C ALA A 12 -21.90 -4.17 -0.72
N VAL A 13 -20.88 -3.31 -0.89
CA VAL A 13 -19.84 -3.12 0.11
C VAL A 13 -20.41 -2.39 1.33
N THR A 14 -20.00 -2.78 2.53
CA THR A 14 -20.46 -2.20 3.80
C THR A 14 -19.28 -1.97 4.75
N GLY A 15 -19.43 -1.12 5.76
CA GLY A 15 -18.42 -0.95 6.82
C GLY A 15 -17.14 -0.23 6.40
N THR A 16 -17.21 0.64 5.38
CA THR A 16 -16.03 1.35 4.85
C THR A 16 -15.72 2.66 5.59
N ARG A 17 -16.68 3.20 6.34
CA ARG A 17 -16.51 4.41 7.16
C ARG A 17 -16.09 4.02 8.57
N GLY A 18 -15.20 4.82 9.16
CA GLY A 18 -14.69 4.59 10.51
C GLY A 18 -13.47 3.67 10.57
N LEU A 19 -13.11 3.02 9.46
CA LEU A 19 -11.85 2.26 9.35
C LEU A 19 -10.66 3.20 9.54
N THR A 20 -9.73 2.75 10.37
CA THR A 20 -8.50 3.42 10.76
C THR A 20 -7.30 2.55 10.41
N ARG A 21 -6.08 3.05 10.65
CA ARG A 21 -4.86 2.26 10.48
C ARG A 21 -4.83 1.05 11.42
N ALA A 22 -5.49 1.11 12.58
CA ALA A 22 -5.55 0.02 13.55
C ALA A 22 -6.41 -1.16 13.08
N ASP A 23 -7.31 -0.95 12.13
CA ASP A 23 -8.16 -2.01 11.57
C ASP A 23 -7.44 -2.84 10.50
N LEU A 24 -6.20 -2.48 10.14
CA LEU A 24 -5.36 -3.26 9.24
C LEU A 24 -4.75 -4.47 9.97
N VAL A 25 -4.55 -5.58 9.26
CA VAL A 25 -4.07 -6.84 9.89
C VAL A 25 -2.58 -6.76 10.27
N ALA A 26 -1.72 -6.33 9.35
CA ALA A 26 -0.26 -6.39 9.52
C ALA A 26 0.46 -5.04 9.36
N ASN A 27 -0.25 -3.97 9.02
CA ASN A 27 0.34 -2.67 8.69
C ASN A 27 -0.33 -1.51 9.47
N THR A 28 -0.34 -1.62 10.78
CA THR A 28 -1.07 -0.70 11.67
C THR A 28 -0.25 0.50 12.13
N ALA A 29 1.08 0.48 11.93
CA ALA A 29 2.00 1.44 12.52
C ALA A 29 1.72 2.89 12.07
N VAL A 30 1.57 3.83 13.01
CA VAL A 30 1.38 5.28 12.72
C VAL A 30 2.56 6.11 13.28
N PRO A 31 3.80 5.90 12.80
CA PRO A 31 4.95 6.72 13.23
C PRO A 31 4.88 8.15 12.68
N ALA A 32 5.59 9.08 13.33
CA ALA A 32 5.84 10.40 12.79
C ALA A 32 6.66 10.31 11.50
N ILE A 33 6.35 11.16 10.52
CA ILE A 33 7.05 11.27 9.25
C ILE A 33 7.50 12.72 9.11
N GLU A 34 8.80 12.92 8.95
CA GLU A 34 9.38 14.22 8.65
C GLU A 34 10.08 14.17 7.29
N VAL A 35 9.99 15.27 6.53
CA VAL A 35 10.69 15.43 5.25
C VAL A 35 11.48 16.73 5.32
N ASP A 36 12.79 16.65 5.12
CA ASP A 36 13.65 17.83 5.05
C ASP A 36 13.39 18.58 3.73
N PRO A 37 13.04 19.88 3.77
CA PRO A 37 12.72 20.64 2.56
C PRO A 37 13.95 21.02 1.71
N ALA A 38 15.17 20.95 2.25
CA ALA A 38 16.38 21.34 1.54
C ALA A 38 16.94 20.21 0.68
N ASP A 39 16.94 18.98 1.19
CA ASP A 39 17.54 17.81 0.51
C ASP A 39 16.58 16.63 0.28
N GLY A 40 15.36 16.69 0.83
CA GLY A 40 14.34 15.66 0.67
C GLY A 40 14.51 14.44 1.58
N THR A 41 15.44 14.47 2.54
CA THR A 41 15.65 13.38 3.50
C THR A 41 14.37 13.06 4.25
N VAL A 42 13.95 11.79 4.24
CA VAL A 42 12.74 11.32 4.92
C VAL A 42 13.13 10.60 6.20
N THR A 43 12.50 10.98 7.31
CA THR A 43 12.64 10.34 8.61
C THR A 43 11.32 9.71 9.04
N LEU A 44 11.38 8.51 9.62
CA LEU A 44 10.25 7.76 10.14
C LEU A 44 10.49 7.41 11.60
N GLY A 45 9.78 8.06 12.52
CA GLY A 45 9.96 7.87 13.96
C GLY A 45 11.40 8.13 14.42
N GLY A 46 12.03 9.16 13.89
CA GLY A 46 13.42 9.53 14.20
C GLY A 46 14.50 8.73 13.45
N ARG A 47 14.13 7.80 12.55
CA ARG A 47 15.08 7.03 11.75
C ARG A 47 15.03 7.41 10.28
N VAL A 48 16.18 7.78 9.70
CA VAL A 48 16.28 8.07 8.27
C VAL A 48 15.88 6.85 7.44
N LEU A 49 15.00 7.06 6.47
CA LEU A 49 14.61 6.06 5.48
C LEU A 49 15.44 6.26 4.22
N ALA A 50 16.34 5.31 3.97
CA ALA A 50 17.10 5.22 2.73
C ALA A 50 17.22 3.76 2.32
N ALA A 51 17.15 3.51 1.01
CA ALA A 51 17.43 2.21 0.42
C ALA A 51 18.17 2.44 -0.90
N GLU A 52 19.28 1.74 -1.09
CA GLU A 52 20.03 1.79 -2.35
C GLU A 52 19.19 1.17 -3.48
N PRO A 53 19.30 1.68 -4.71
CA PRO A 53 18.70 1.03 -5.86
C PRO A 53 19.24 -0.39 -6.02
N VAL A 54 18.40 -1.29 -6.53
CA VAL A 54 18.76 -2.68 -6.83
C VAL A 54 18.69 -2.95 -8.33
N ASP A 55 19.68 -3.65 -8.86
CA ASP A 55 19.76 -3.95 -10.30
C ASP A 55 18.83 -5.10 -10.72
N GLU A 56 18.48 -5.98 -9.77
CA GLU A 56 17.60 -7.12 -10.00
C GLU A 56 16.63 -7.36 -8.84
N VAL A 57 15.47 -7.97 -9.14
CA VAL A 57 14.47 -8.36 -8.13
C VAL A 57 14.01 -9.80 -8.36
N ARG A 58 13.62 -10.47 -7.28
CA ARG A 58 13.02 -11.82 -7.34
C ARG A 58 11.67 -11.76 -8.06
N LEU A 59 11.22 -12.92 -8.57
CA LEU A 59 9.94 -13.06 -9.29
C LEU A 59 9.79 -12.14 -10.52
N SER A 60 10.90 -11.76 -11.16
CA SER A 60 10.90 -10.93 -12.37
C SER A 60 11.23 -11.73 -13.63
N ARG A 61 12.30 -11.36 -14.36
CA ARG A 61 12.72 -11.89 -15.67
C ARG A 61 12.78 -13.41 -15.77
N ARG A 62 13.01 -14.12 -14.66
CA ARG A 62 13.09 -15.59 -14.62
C ARG A 62 11.73 -16.30 -14.68
N TYR A 63 10.63 -15.57 -14.50
CA TYR A 63 9.27 -16.13 -14.37
C TYR A 63 8.30 -15.61 -15.43
N LEU A 64 8.76 -14.71 -16.31
CA LEU A 64 7.97 -14.16 -17.41
C LEU A 64 8.64 -14.56 -18.72
N LEU A 65 7.94 -15.34 -19.55
CA LEU A 65 8.42 -15.88 -20.82
C LEU A 65 8.14 -14.94 -22.01
N SER A 66 8.13 -13.62 -21.77
CA SER A 66 7.90 -12.63 -22.83
C SER A 66 8.85 -12.79 -24.01
#